data_AF-A0A8K1C8M0-F1
#
_entry.id   AF-A0A8K1C8M0-F1
#
_cell.length_a   1.000
_cell.length_b   1.000
_cell.length_c   1.000
_cell.angle_alpha   90.00
_cell.angle_beta   90.00
_cell.angle_gamma   90.00
#
_symmetry.space_group_name_H-M   'P 1'
#
loop_
_entity.id
_entity.type
_entity.pdbx_description
1 polymer ?
#
loop_
_entity_poly.entity_id
_entity_poly.type
_entity_poly.pdbx_seq_one_letter_code
_entity_poly.pdbx_strand_id
1 'polypeptide(L)'
;MFDVTSRITYKNVPNWYSDLTRVCGDIPIALCGNKVDDSDRKVNAKQITFHRKKNLPYFDISVKTDYQIEEPFVWFARKFLGTTTWNSSNVVANPYQK
;
A
#
# COMPACT_ATOMS: atom_id res chain seq x y z
N MET A 1 2.92 6.29 0.24
CA MET A 1 1.89 6.10 -0.81
C MET A 1 2.50 6.43 -2.17
N PHE A 2 2.04 5.82 -3.25
CA PHE A 2 2.40 6.18 -4.63
C PHE A 2 1.17 6.11 -5.54
N ASP A 3 1.31 6.61 -6.77
CA ASP A 3 0.27 6.64 -7.80
C ASP A 3 0.54 5.55 -8.86
N VAL A 4 -0.41 4.64 -9.08
CA VAL A 4 -0.23 3.51 -10.02
C VAL A 4 -0.19 3.96 -11.48
N THR A 5 -0.64 5.18 -11.79
CA THR A 5 -0.58 5.80 -13.14
C THR A 5 0.75 6.50 -13.41
N SER A 6 1.62 6.63 -12.39
CA SER A 6 2.87 7.40 -12.45
C SER A 6 4.07 6.61 -11.93
N ARG A 7 4.86 6.05 -12.84
CA ARG A 7 6.04 5.21 -12.52
C ARG A 7 7.06 5.91 -11.64
N ILE A 8 7.23 7.24 -11.78
CA ILE A 8 8.21 8.00 -11.00
C ILE A 8 7.85 8.00 -9.51
N THR A 9 6.55 8.00 -9.16
CA THR A 9 6.13 7.97 -7.76
C THR A 9 6.50 6.64 -7.09
N TYR A 10 6.35 5.52 -7.79
CA TYR A 10 6.78 4.22 -7.27
C TYR A 10 8.31 4.12 -7.16
N LYS A 11 9.06 4.68 -8.14
CA LYS A 11 10.53 4.74 -8.07
C LYS A 11 11.06 5.50 -6.85
N ASN A 12 10.31 6.47 -6.34
CA ASN A 12 10.69 7.28 -5.17
C ASN A 12 10.35 6.63 -3.81
N VAL A 13 9.54 5.56 -3.79
CA VAL A 13 9.14 4.87 -2.55
C VAL A 13 10.33 4.45 -1.66
N PRO A 14 11.43 3.88 -2.19
CA PRO A 14 12.59 3.53 -1.37
C PRO A 14 13.21 4.73 -0.64
N ASN A 15 13.24 5.90 -1.29
CA ASN A 15 13.81 7.12 -0.70
C ASN A 15 12.93 7.60 0.46
N TRP A 16 11.61 7.68 0.25
CA TRP A 16 10.67 8.07 1.31
C TRP A 16 10.69 7.12 2.50
N TYR A 17 10.79 5.82 2.24
CA TYR A 17 10.93 4.82 3.30
C TYR A 17 12.25 5.03 4.08
N SER A 18 13.36 5.28 3.40
CA SER A 18 14.66 5.51 4.03
C SER A 18 14.64 6.78 4.88
N ASP A 19 14.06 7.87 4.39
CA ASP A 19 13.96 9.12 5.14
C ASP A 19 13.09 8.96 6.38
N LEU A 20 11.95 8.27 6.27
CA LEU A 20 11.04 8.01 7.40
C LEU A 20 11.71 7.15 8.48
N THR A 21 12.26 6.01 8.09
CA THR A 21 12.89 5.06 9.04
C THR A 21 14.17 5.60 9.67
N ARG A 22 14.90 6.48 8.98
CA ARG A 22 16.06 7.18 9.55
C ARG A 22 15.68 8.06 10.74
N VAL A 23 14.51 8.71 10.70
CA VAL A 23 14.08 9.66 11.73
C VAL A 23 13.24 8.98 12.82
N CYS A 24 12.29 8.13 12.43
CA CYS A 24 11.30 7.57 13.34
C CYS A 24 11.65 6.17 13.87
N GLY A 25 12.68 5.51 13.32
CA GLY A 25 13.03 4.14 13.69
C GLY A 25 11.98 3.12 13.24
N ASP A 26 11.69 2.13 14.11
CA ASP A 26 10.79 1.02 13.83
C ASP A 26 9.34 1.39 14.20
N ILE A 27 8.66 2.07 13.28
CA ILE A 27 7.22 2.34 13.37
C ILE A 27 6.45 1.46 12.37
N PRO A 28 5.16 1.15 12.63
CA PRO A 28 4.32 0.53 11.63
C PRO A 28 4.26 1.36 10.34
N ILE A 29 4.46 0.72 9.18
CA ILE A 29 4.40 1.35 7.86
C ILE A 29 3.58 0.48 6.92
N ALA A 30 2.68 1.10 6.15
CA ALA A 30 1.93 0.44 5.09
C ALA A 30 2.24 1.09 3.73
N LEU A 31 2.36 0.26 2.69
CA LEU A 31 2.52 0.75 1.32
C LEU A 31 1.15 0.77 0.63
N CYS A 32 0.73 1.94 0.16
CA CYS A 32 -0.52 2.10 -0.59
C CYS A 32 -0.23 2.54 -2.03
N GLY A 33 -0.81 1.84 -3.01
CA GLY A 33 -0.86 2.24 -4.41
C GLY A 33 -2.22 2.84 -4.74
N ASN A 34 -2.27 4.14 -4.97
CA ASN A 34 -3.52 4.90 -5.22
C ASN A 34 -3.86 4.98 -6.72
N LYS A 35 -5.12 5.30 -7.02
CA LYS A 35 -5.72 5.44 -8.37
C LYS A 35 -5.85 4.12 -9.12
N VAL A 36 -6.16 3.04 -8.41
CA VAL A 36 -6.33 1.73 -9.04
C VAL A 36 -7.54 1.66 -9.98
N ASP A 37 -8.48 2.60 -9.85
CA ASP A 37 -9.62 2.76 -10.76
C ASP A 37 -9.25 3.26 -12.16
N ASP A 38 -8.05 3.84 -12.32
CA ASP A 38 -7.61 4.41 -13.58
C ASP A 38 -7.17 3.31 -14.55
N SER A 39 -7.68 3.37 -15.78
CA SER A 39 -7.37 2.41 -16.84
C SER A 39 -5.96 2.61 -17.42
N ASP A 40 -5.35 3.80 -17.30
CA ASP A 40 -3.96 4.08 -17.70
C ASP A 40 -2.97 3.66 -16.58
N ARG A 41 -3.18 2.48 -16.01
CA ARG A 41 -2.29 1.91 -14.99
C ARG A 41 -0.91 1.65 -15.59
N LYS A 42 0.11 2.31 -15.05
CA LYS A 42 1.51 2.20 -15.51
C LYS A 42 2.40 1.33 -14.63
N VAL A 43 1.94 1.02 -13.41
CA VAL A 43 2.62 0.19 -12.41
C VAL A 43 1.71 -0.97 -12.04
N ASN A 44 2.02 -2.16 -12.55
CA ASN A 44 1.23 -3.37 -12.34
C ASN A 44 1.63 -4.09 -11.04
N ALA A 45 0.73 -4.92 -10.50
CA ALA A 45 0.94 -5.68 -9.27
C ALA A 45 2.27 -6.45 -9.25
N LYS A 46 2.65 -7.07 -10.37
CA LYS A 46 3.93 -7.82 -10.50
C LYS A 46 5.18 -6.93 -10.35
N GLN A 47 5.08 -5.64 -10.68
CA GLN A 47 6.20 -4.69 -10.58
C GLN A 47 6.37 -4.15 -9.15
N ILE A 48 5.32 -4.26 -8.33
CA ILE A 48 5.29 -3.74 -6.97
C ILE A 48 5.88 -4.79 -6.04
N THR A 49 7.20 -4.75 -5.88
CA THR A 49 7.97 -5.73 -5.08
C THR A 49 8.54 -5.16 -3.79
N PHE A 50 8.54 -3.82 -3.63
CA PHE A 50 9.16 -3.16 -2.48
C PHE A 50 8.57 -3.60 -1.14
N HIS A 51 7.24 -3.76 -1.06
CA HIS A 51 6.56 -4.21 0.14
C HIS A 51 7.05 -5.58 0.62
N ARG A 52 7.32 -6.52 -0.30
CA ARG A 52 7.86 -7.85 0.04
C ARG A 52 9.28 -7.76 0.58
N LYS A 53 10.13 -6.93 -0.04
CA LYS A 53 11.52 -6.72 0.39
C LYS A 53 11.64 -6.12 1.79
N LYS A 54 10.65 -5.33 2.21
CA LYS A 54 10.60 -4.65 3.51
C LYS A 54 9.59 -5.26 4.48
N ASN A 55 8.96 -6.39 4.11
CA ASN A 55 7.90 -7.04 4.88
C ASN A 55 6.77 -6.08 5.33
N LEU A 56 6.34 -5.21 4.43
CA LEU A 56 5.27 -4.24 4.66
C LEU A 56 3.95 -4.78 4.10
N PRO A 57 2.80 -4.50 4.73
CA PRO A 57 1.50 -4.69 4.08
C PRO A 57 1.40 -3.78 2.85
N TYR A 58 0.69 -4.27 1.84
CA TYR A 58 0.41 -3.54 0.61
C TYR A 58 -1.09 -3.47 0.36
N PHE A 59 -1.59 -2.27 0.02
CA PHE A 59 -2.99 -2.02 -0.29
C PHE A 59 -3.10 -1.33 -1.65
N ASP A 60 -3.93 -1.88 -2.52
CA ASP A 60 -4.43 -1.21 -3.72
C ASP A 60 -5.62 -0.35 -3.29
N ILE A 61 -5.56 0.97 -3.48
CA ILE A 61 -6.63 1.88 -3.04
C ILE A 61 -7.08 2.81 -4.17
N SER A 62 -8.32 3.28 -4.11
CA SER A 62 -8.74 4.45 -4.86
C SER A 62 -9.53 5.40 -3.98
N VAL A 63 -8.96 6.58 -3.78
CA VAL A 63 -9.64 7.70 -3.10
C VAL A 63 -10.83 8.21 -3.92
N LYS A 64 -10.82 8.02 -5.25
CA LYS A 64 -11.89 8.52 -6.13
C LYS A 64 -13.15 7.66 -6.06
N THR A 65 -13.00 6.36 -5.86
CA THR A 65 -14.11 5.40 -5.80
C THR A 65 -14.36 4.83 -4.41
N ASP A 66 -13.68 5.38 -3.39
CA ASP A 66 -13.66 4.88 -2.01
C ASP A 66 -13.26 3.39 -1.89
N TYR A 67 -12.48 2.88 -2.85
CA TYR A 67 -12.04 1.48 -2.84
C TYR A 67 -10.91 1.26 -1.83
N GLN A 68 -11.16 0.43 -0.81
CA GLN A 68 -10.22 -0.01 0.23
C GLN A 68 -9.51 1.14 0.97
N ILE A 69 -10.13 2.32 1.05
CA ILE A 69 -9.53 3.49 1.71
C ILE A 69 -9.38 3.27 3.22
N GLU A 70 -10.23 2.45 3.81
CA GLU A 70 -10.27 2.11 5.23
C GLU A 70 -9.25 1.04 5.63
N GLU A 71 -8.87 0.15 4.72
CA GLU A 71 -8.04 -1.03 5.01
C GLU A 71 -6.66 -0.68 5.62
N PRO A 72 -5.92 0.34 5.13
CA PRO A 72 -4.68 0.76 5.77
C PRO A 72 -4.89 1.21 7.22
N PHE A 73 -5.97 1.95 7.49
CA PHE A 73 -6.27 2.47 8.83
C PHE A 73 -6.70 1.35 9.78
N VAL A 74 -7.51 0.41 9.32
CA VAL A 74 -7.90 -0.78 10.08
C VAL A 74 -6.65 -1.59 10.43
N TRP A 75 -5.71 -1.76 9.49
CA TRP A 75 -4.45 -2.44 9.76
C TRP A 75 -3.63 -1.71 10.83
N PHE A 76 -3.50 -0.38 10.74
CA PHE A 76 -2.82 0.41 11.76
C PHE A 76 -3.49 0.28 13.13
N ALA A 77 -4.81 0.42 13.20
CA ALA A 77 -5.57 0.28 14.45
C ALA A 77 -5.33 -1.09 15.09
N ARG A 78 -5.38 -2.18 14.30
CA ARG A 78 -5.08 -3.53 14.79
C ARG A 78 -3.65 -3.66 15.30
N LYS A 79 -2.69 -3.11 14.56
CA LYS A 79 -1.26 -3.14 14.91
C LYS A 79 -0.99 -2.39 16.22
N PHE A 80 -1.61 -1.24 16.43
CA PHE A 80 -1.45 -0.45 17.66
C PHE A 80 -2.21 -1.04 18.85
N LEU A 81 -3.37 -1.67 18.63
CA LEU A 81 -4.17 -2.31 19.68
C LEU A 81 -3.72 -3.74 20.02
N GLY A 82 -2.72 -4.29 19.32
CA GLY A 82 -2.22 -5.65 19.56
C GLY A 82 -3.20 -6.77 19.18
N THR A 83 -4.15 -6.52 18.28
CA THR A 83 -5.15 -7.51 17.87
C THR A 83 -4.65 -8.33 16.67
N THR A 84 -4.34 -9.62 16.89
CA THR A 84 -3.57 -10.48 15.96
C THR A 84 -4.43 -11.23 14.93
N THR A 85 -5.39 -10.57 14.26
CA THR A 85 -6.11 -11.21 13.15
C THR A 85 -6.16 -10.30 11.92
N TRP A 86 -5.02 -10.16 11.24
CA TRP A 86 -5.04 -9.82 9.82
C TRP A 86 -5.21 -11.10 9.02
N ASN A 87 -6.45 -11.39 8.63
CA ASN A 87 -6.73 -12.52 7.73
C ASN A 87 -6.63 -12.01 6.29
N SER A 88 -5.54 -12.35 5.59
CA SER A 88 -5.28 -11.99 4.19
C SER A 88 -6.39 -12.45 3.23
N SER A 89 -7.28 -13.32 3.69
CA SER A 89 -8.48 -13.81 2.98
C SER A 89 -9.56 -12.74 2.80
N ASN A 90 -9.49 -11.61 3.53
CA ASN A 90 -10.43 -10.49 3.41
C ASN A 90 -9.99 -9.45 2.37
N VAL A 91 -8.88 -9.67 1.67
CA VAL A 91 -8.52 -8.81 0.53
C VAL A 91 -9.53 -9.11 -0.57
N VAL A 92 -10.57 -8.28 -0.66
CA VAL A 92 -11.53 -8.30 -1.77
C VAL A 92 -10.70 -8.31 -3.05
N ALA A 93 -10.93 -9.31 -3.91
CA ALA A 93 -10.25 -9.41 -5.20
C ALA A 93 -10.31 -8.05 -5.88
N ASN A 94 -9.16 -7.49 -6.25
CA ASN A 94 -9.12 -6.15 -6.82
C ASN A 94 -9.90 -6.15 -8.15
N PRO A 95 -11.08 -5.51 -8.23
CA PRO A 95 -11.89 -5.53 -9.45
C PRO A 95 -11.21 -4.77 -10.60
N TYR A 96 -10.14 -4.03 -10.31
CA TYR A 96 -9.34 -3.27 -11.25
C TYR A 96 -8.04 -3.98 -11.68
N GLN A 97 -7.74 -5.17 -11.14
CA GLN A 97 -6.65 -6.00 -11.65
C GLN A 97 -7.16 -6.85 -12.82
N LYS A 98 -6.76 -6.48 -14.06
CA LYS A 98 -6.79 -7.36 -15.23
C LYS A 98 -5.52 -8.21 -15.29
#